data_AF-K6WC86-F1
#
_entry.id   AF-K6WC86-F1
#
_cell.length_a   1.000
_cell.length_b   1.000
_cell.length_c   1.000
_cell.angle_alpha   90.00
_cell.angle_beta   90.00
_cell.angle_gamma   90.00
#
_symmetry.space_group_name_H-M   'P 1'
#
loop_
_entity.id
_entity.type
_entity.pdbx_description
1 polymer ?
#
loop_
_entity_poly.entity_id
_entity_poly.type
_entity_poly.pdbx_seq_one_letter_code
_entity_poly.pdbx_strand_id
1 'polypeptide(L)'
;MTIAAWEAALTRMEDELDAQEEALRTGQLTEVAAFEPPDSLGPLPAQLADRVNTLIQRTGLLATFVQYQLVATDADLRYERRETKHAGAQALYLDRTF
;
A
#
# COMPACT_ATOMS: atom_id res chain seq x y z
N MET A 1 -11.83 -31.90 -5.57
CA MET A 1 -11.14 -30.67 -5.16
C MET A 1 -10.92 -30.71 -3.66
N THR A 2 -9.71 -30.41 -3.17
CA THR A 2 -9.32 -30.68 -1.78
C THR A 2 -9.12 -29.38 -1.00
N ILE A 3 -9.42 -29.42 0.30
CA ILE A 3 -9.13 -28.35 1.27
C ILE A 3 -7.67 -27.86 1.17
N ALA A 4 -6.74 -28.77 0.88
CA ALA A 4 -5.32 -28.47 0.68
C ALA A 4 -5.05 -27.43 -0.44
N ALA A 5 -5.85 -27.42 -1.52
CA ALA A 5 -5.68 -26.43 -2.58
C ALA A 5 -6.06 -25.02 -2.11
N TRP A 6 -7.13 -24.92 -1.30
CA TRP A 6 -7.49 -23.67 -0.64
C TRP A 6 -6.44 -23.23 0.36
N GLU A 7 -5.94 -24.14 1.19
CA GLU A 7 -4.89 -23.82 2.16
C GLU A 7 -3.63 -23.29 1.48
N ALA A 8 -3.19 -23.91 0.39
CA ALA A 8 -2.04 -23.46 -0.38
C ALA A 8 -2.27 -22.05 -0.99
N ALA A 9 -3.47 -21.80 -1.54
CA ALA A 9 -3.80 -20.48 -2.10
C ALA A 9 -3.83 -19.39 -1.02
N LEU A 10 -4.41 -19.68 0.15
CA LEU A 10 -4.47 -18.73 1.26
C LEU A 10 -3.09 -18.48 1.87
N THR A 11 -2.24 -19.51 2.00
CA THR A 11 -0.85 -19.34 2.44
C THR A 11 -0.07 -18.46 1.48
N ARG A 12 -0.23 -18.66 0.16
CA ARG A 12 0.40 -17.80 -0.83
C ARG A 12 -0.05 -16.33 -0.69
N MET A 13 -1.35 -16.11 -0.48
CA MET A 13 -1.87 -14.75 -0.26
C MET A 13 -1.30 -14.12 1.02
N GLU A 14 -1.12 -14.90 2.08
CA GLU A 14 -0.46 -14.46 3.32
C GLU A 14 1.00 -14.08 3.08
N ASP A 15 1.78 -14.92 2.40
CA ASP A 15 3.18 -14.64 2.09
C ASP A 15 3.33 -13.36 1.24
N GLU A 16 2.42 -13.17 0.27
CA GLU A 16 2.39 -11.96 -0.56
C GLU A 16 2.04 -10.71 0.27
N LEU A 17 1.08 -10.80 1.20
CA LEU A 17 0.74 -9.69 2.11
C LEU A 17 1.90 -9.36 3.07
N ASP A 18 2.56 -10.36 3.63
CA ASP A 18 3.70 -10.14 4.52
C ASP A 18 4.86 -9.46 3.78
N ALA A 19 5.11 -9.85 2.52
CA ALA A 19 6.08 -9.17 1.66
C ALA A 19 5.69 -7.71 1.35
N GLN A 20 4.40 -7.43 1.12
CA GLN A 20 3.89 -6.07 0.93
C GLN A 20 4.08 -5.20 2.17
N GLU A 21 3.72 -5.73 3.34
CA GLU A 21 3.87 -5.06 4.63
C GLU A 21 5.34 -4.71 4.89
N GLU A 22 6.25 -5.64 4.64
CA GLU A 22 7.69 -5.43 4.81
C GLU A 22 8.27 -4.43 3.80
N ALA A 23 7.84 -4.49 2.54
CA ALA A 23 8.23 -3.52 1.50
C ALA A 23 7.80 -2.09 1.88
N LEU A 24 6.57 -1.94 2.40
CA LEU A 24 6.07 -0.66 2.90
C LEU A 24 6.86 -0.18 4.13
N ARG A 25 7.18 -1.08 5.06
CA ARG A 25 7.94 -0.76 6.28
C ARG A 25 9.35 -0.29 5.98
N THR A 26 10.00 -0.88 4.98
CA THR A 26 11.38 -0.58 4.60
C THR A 26 11.50 0.53 3.57
N GLY A 27 10.38 0.96 2.97
CA GLY A 27 10.35 1.92 1.87
C GLY A 27 10.87 1.35 0.54
N GLN A 28 11.14 0.04 0.47
CA GLN A 28 11.55 -0.65 -0.74
C GLN A 28 10.30 -1.10 -1.50
N LEU A 29 9.60 -0.14 -2.09
CA LEU A 29 8.41 -0.39 -2.91
C LEU A 29 8.80 -1.09 -4.21
N THR A 30 8.86 -2.42 -4.18
CA THR A 30 8.81 -3.25 -5.39
C THR A 30 7.38 -3.30 -5.91
N GLU A 31 7.23 -3.40 -7.24
CA GLU A 31 5.92 -3.62 -7.86
C GLU A 31 5.33 -4.91 -7.30
N VAL A 32 4.14 -4.81 -6.69
CA VAL A 32 3.49 -5.97 -6.13
C VAL A 32 2.42 -6.45 -7.08
N ALA A 33 2.58 -7.69 -7.54
CA ALA A 33 1.60 -8.32 -8.41
C ALA A 33 0.24 -8.40 -7.70
N ALA A 34 -0.84 -8.17 -8.46
CA ALA A 34 -2.18 -8.44 -7.96
C ALA A 34 -2.31 -9.94 -7.65
N PHE A 35 -2.92 -10.27 -6.51
CA PHE A 35 -3.23 -11.65 -6.18
C PHE A 35 -4.22 -12.22 -7.21
N GLU A 36 -3.81 -13.28 -7.91
CA GLU A 36 -4.68 -14.04 -8.80
C GLU A 36 -5.10 -15.34 -8.11
N PRO A 37 -6.40 -15.52 -7.81
CA PRO A 37 -6.88 -16.76 -7.24
C PRO A 37 -6.74 -17.89 -8.28
N PRO A 38 -6.28 -19.09 -7.88
CA PRO A 38 -6.27 -20.23 -8.79
C PRO A 38 -7.68 -20.55 -9.31
N ASP A 39 -7.82 -20.67 -10.64
CA ASP A 39 -9.10 -20.86 -11.35
C ASP A 39 -9.92 -22.07 -10.89
N SER A 40 -9.27 -23.01 -10.22
CA SER A 40 -9.83 -24.29 -9.81
C SER A 40 -9.96 -24.40 -8.29
N LEU A 41 -10.43 -23.36 -7.59
CA LEU A 41 -10.63 -23.40 -6.13
C LEU A 41 -12.02 -23.88 -5.70
N GLY A 42 -13.03 -23.86 -6.58
CA GLY A 42 -14.38 -24.30 -6.21
C GLY A 42 -14.96 -23.52 -5.01
N PRO A 43 -16.00 -24.01 -4.32
CA PRO A 43 -16.58 -23.30 -3.18
C PRO A 43 -15.64 -23.30 -1.96
N LEU A 44 -15.64 -22.18 -1.22
CA LEU A 44 -14.85 -22.03 0.00
C LEU A 44 -15.31 -23.01 1.09
N PRO A 45 -14.41 -23.84 1.65
CA PRO A 45 -14.73 -24.68 2.81
C PRO A 45 -15.06 -23.83 4.03
N ALA A 46 -16.15 -24.15 4.73
CA ALA A 46 -16.63 -23.36 5.89
C ALA A 46 -15.56 -23.18 6.98
N GLN A 47 -14.73 -24.19 7.20
CA GLN A 47 -13.62 -24.17 8.14
C GLN A 47 -12.49 -23.19 7.80
N LEU A 48 -12.43 -22.68 6.56
CA LEU A 48 -11.47 -21.65 6.14
C LEU A 48 -12.08 -20.25 6.09
N ALA A 49 -13.39 -20.09 6.37
CA ALA A 49 -14.08 -18.81 6.28
C ALA A 49 -13.47 -17.74 7.19
N ASP A 50 -13.11 -18.09 8.42
CA ASP A 50 -12.51 -17.16 9.37
C ASP A 50 -11.12 -16.69 8.91
N ARG A 51 -10.34 -17.60 8.31
CA ARG A 51 -9.02 -17.26 7.73
C ARG A 51 -9.18 -16.28 6.57
N VAL A 52 -10.12 -16.51 5.68
CA VAL A 52 -10.42 -15.59 4.57
C VAL A 52 -10.89 -14.23 5.08
N ASN A 53 -11.77 -14.20 6.07
CA ASN A 53 -12.23 -12.95 6.67
C ASN A 53 -11.07 -12.15 7.29
N THR A 54 -10.15 -12.84 7.95
CA THR A 54 -8.95 -12.22 8.53
C THR A 54 -8.08 -11.62 7.43
N LEU A 55 -7.88 -12.33 6.32
CA LEU A 55 -7.12 -11.83 5.18
C LEU A 55 -7.77 -10.59 4.56
N ILE A 56 -9.08 -10.60 4.34
CA ILE A 56 -9.82 -9.44 3.82
C ILE A 56 -9.63 -8.21 4.71
N GLN A 57 -9.70 -8.39 6.04
CA GLN A 57 -9.48 -7.30 6.98
C GLN A 57 -8.05 -6.75 6.90
N ARG A 58 -7.04 -7.64 6.84
CA ARG A 58 -5.63 -7.25 6.68
C ARG A 58 -5.42 -6.45 5.39
N THR A 59 -5.94 -6.92 4.26
CA THR A 59 -5.81 -6.22 2.97
C THR A 59 -6.47 -4.83 3.02
N GLY A 60 -7.64 -4.71 3.66
CA GLY A 60 -8.33 -3.43 3.84
C GLY A 60 -7.54 -2.43 4.69
N LEU A 61 -6.92 -2.89 5.78
CA LEU A 61 -6.05 -2.07 6.63
C LEU A 61 -4.81 -1.60 5.88
N LEU A 62 -4.16 -2.50 5.12
CA LEU A 62 -3.00 -2.17 4.31
C LEU A 62 -3.34 -1.10 3.26
N ALA A 63 -4.43 -1.28 2.52
CA ALA A 63 -4.88 -0.32 1.51
C ALA A 63 -5.16 1.06 2.13
N THR A 64 -5.79 1.09 3.30
CA THR A 64 -6.04 2.31 4.06
C THR A 64 -4.73 2.99 4.47
N PHE A 65 -3.76 2.22 4.97
CA PHE A 65 -2.45 2.73 5.36
C PHE A 65 -1.70 3.35 4.17
N VAL A 66 -1.65 2.66 3.03
CA VAL A 66 -1.03 3.17 1.80
C VAL A 66 -1.70 4.47 1.36
N GLN A 67 -3.03 4.53 1.40
CA GLN A 67 -3.77 5.74 1.04
C GLN A 67 -3.40 6.93 1.95
N TYR A 68 -3.28 6.71 3.26
CA TYR A 68 -2.84 7.77 4.19
C TYR A 68 -1.41 8.23 3.92
N GLN A 69 -0.49 7.31 3.64
CA GLN A 69 0.89 7.68 3.29
C GLN A 69 0.95 8.52 2.01
N LEU A 70 0.21 8.14 0.97
CA LEU A 70 0.14 8.91 -0.27
C LEU A 70 -0.39 10.34 -0.06
N VAL A 71 -1.42 10.49 0.78
CA VAL A 71 -1.99 11.81 1.11
C VAL A 71 -0.99 12.66 1.90
N ALA A 72 -0.27 12.07 2.86
CA ALA A 72 0.76 12.77 3.62
C ALA A 72 1.91 13.24 2.73
N THR A 73 2.41 12.37 1.85
CA THR A 73 3.48 12.72 0.90
C THR A 73 3.05 13.82 -0.08
N ASP A 74 1.83 13.78 -0.60
CA ASP A 74 1.32 14.86 -1.46
C ASP A 74 1.18 16.18 -0.70
N ALA A 75 0.79 16.14 0.58
CA ALA A 75 0.78 17.34 1.42
C ALA A 75 2.20 17.92 1.59
N ASP A 76 3.19 17.10 1.90
CA ASP A 76 4.59 17.51 2.08
C ASP A 76 5.15 18.13 0.79
N LEU A 77 4.95 17.48 -0.36
CA LEU A 77 5.38 18.02 -1.66
C LEU A 77 4.74 19.38 -1.98
N ARG A 78 3.49 19.61 -1.56
CA ARG A 78 2.83 20.91 -1.74
C ARG A 78 3.43 21.99 -0.84
N TYR A 79 3.83 21.65 0.39
CA TYR A 79 4.53 22.57 1.28
C TYR A 79 5.91 22.96 0.73
N GLU A 80 6.72 21.99 0.30
CA GLU A 80 8.03 22.25 -0.31
C GLU A 80 7.93 23.13 -1.58
N ARG A 81 6.93 22.87 -2.43
CA ARG A 81 6.67 23.68 -3.64
C ARG A 81 6.25 25.12 -3.31
N ARG A 82 5.65 25.36 -2.13
CA ARG A 82 5.29 26.70 -1.67
C ARG A 82 6.49 27.43 -1.07
N GLU A 83 7.29 26.77 -0.22
CA GLU A 83 8.50 27.38 0.35
C GLU A 83 9.49 27.81 -0.73
N THR A 84 9.75 26.95 -1.73
CA THR A 84 10.63 27.30 -2.86
C THR A 84 10.15 28.51 -3.65
N LYS A 85 8.83 28.66 -3.84
CA LYS A 85 8.23 29.84 -4.48
C LYS A 85 8.34 31.11 -3.63
N HIS A 86 8.18 31.01 -2.30
CA HIS A 86 8.26 32.17 -1.42
C HIS A 86 9.72 32.61 -1.17
N ALA A 87 10.67 31.69 -1.05
CA ALA A 87 12.10 32.00 -0.97
C ALA A 87 12.60 32.67 -2.26
N GLY A 88 12.19 32.19 -3.43
CA GLY A 88 12.49 32.83 -4.71
C GLY A 88 11.85 34.22 -4.86
N ALA A 89 10.62 34.40 -4.34
CA ALA A 89 9.94 35.69 -4.35
C ALA A 89 10.55 36.72 -3.36
N GLN A 90 11.07 36.28 -2.21
CA GLN A 90 11.76 37.17 -1.26
C GLN A 90 13.15 37.58 -1.76
N ALA A 91 13.89 36.69 -2.42
CA ALA A 91 15.19 37.03 -3.02
C ALA A 91 15.08 38.09 -4.13
N LEU A 92 13.97 38.11 -4.87
CA LEU A 92 13.67 39.11 -5.91
C LEU A 92 13.27 40.50 -5.38
N TYR A 93 12.89 40.62 -4.10
CA TYR A 93 12.47 41.88 -3.51
C TYR A 93 13.61 42.66 -2.82
N LEU A 94 14.75 42.02 -2.55
CA LEU A 94 15.91 42.66 -1.91
C LEU A 94 16.89 43.31 -2.91
N ASP A 95 16.71 43.10 -4.22
CA ASP A 95 17.63 43.61 -5.26
C ASP A 95 17.05 44.81 -6.04
N ARG A 96 16.05 45.51 -5.47
CA ARG A 96 15.39 46.65 -6.13
C ARG A 96 15.25 47.91 -5.28
N THR A 97 16.18 48.12 -4.36
CA THR A 97 16.38 49.44 -3.75
C THR A 97 17.56 50.12 -4.43
N PHE A 98 17.23 50.94 -5.43
CA PHE A 98 18.07 52.04 -5.93
C PHE A 98 18.08 53.18 -4.91
#